data_AF-A0A2D4RZ13-F1
#
_entry.id   AF-A0A2D4RZ13-F1
#
_cell.length_a   1.000
_cell.length_b   1.000
_cell.length_c   1.000
_cell.angle_alpha   90.00
_cell.angle_beta   90.00
_cell.angle_gamma   90.00
#
_symmetry.space_group_name_H-M   'P 1'
#
loop_
_entity.id
_entity.type
_entity.pdbx_description
1 polymer ?
#
loop_
_entity_poly.entity_id
_entity_poly.type
_entity_poly.pdbx_seq_one_letter_code
_entity_poly.pdbx_strand_id
1 'polypeptide(L)'
;MKRYLDAQKRYLQSVSKTIQGLKQEKEETRVMMKTFFSVLTQKFPKGHKPEPQEIEAALEQLKDVHKMAGLFVLALTPGSVVTLPALCALGKRFGVEVLPSAFQDLNKDDLKTLEEFEVILAQETRNRLESDVKTNHVLEHDSKE
;
A
#
# COMPACT_ATOMS: atom_id res chain seq x y z
N MET A 1 -20.20 22.25 -24.43
CA MET A 1 -18.74 22.49 -24.40
C MET A 1 -18.31 23.33 -23.18
N LYS A 2 -18.86 24.54 -22.93
CA LYS A 2 -18.52 25.36 -21.74
C LYS A 2 -18.62 24.62 -20.39
N ARG A 3 -19.73 23.92 -20.13
CA ARG A 3 -19.93 23.11 -18.90
C ARG A 3 -18.83 22.07 -18.64
N TYR A 4 -18.25 21.48 -19.68
CA TYR A 4 -17.18 20.48 -19.56
C TYR A 4 -15.84 21.15 -19.17
N LEU A 5 -15.53 22.29 -19.80
CA LEU A 5 -14.33 23.08 -19.49
C LEU A 5 -14.38 23.62 -18.04
N ASP A 6 -15.55 24.05 -17.57
CA ASP A 6 -15.72 24.53 -16.20
C ASP A 6 -15.56 23.39 -15.18
N ALA A 7 -16.08 22.20 -15.48
CA ALA A 7 -15.88 21.01 -14.64
C ALA A 7 -14.40 20.60 -14.56
N GLN A 8 -13.70 20.61 -15.70
CA GLN A 8 -12.27 20.32 -15.76
C GLN A 8 -11.45 21.34 -14.95
N LYS A 9 -11.79 22.64 -15.06
CA LYS A 9 -11.12 23.70 -14.29
C LYS A 9 -11.30 23.52 -12.79
N ARG A 10 -12.52 23.17 -12.34
CA ARG A 10 -12.81 22.89 -10.92
C ARG A 10 -12.02 21.67 -10.43
N TYR A 11 -11.97 20.60 -11.22
CA TYR A 11 -11.19 19.41 -10.89
C TYR A 11 -9.69 19.76 -10.72
N LEU A 12 -9.11 20.48 -11.67
CA LEU A 12 -7.70 20.90 -11.59
C LEU A 12 -7.42 21.80 -10.38
N GLN A 13 -8.35 22.70 -10.03
CA GLN A 13 -8.23 23.52 -8.82
C GLN A 13 -8.25 22.67 -7.55
N SER A 14 -9.16 21.70 -7.46
CA SER A 14 -9.23 20.78 -6.32
C SER A 14 -7.95 19.95 -6.21
N VAL A 15 -7.47 19.36 -7.30
CA VAL A 15 -6.22 18.58 -7.32
C VAL A 15 -5.03 19.44 -6.91
N SER A 16 -4.91 20.65 -7.46
CA SER A 16 -3.84 21.59 -7.09
C SER A 16 -3.85 21.91 -5.60
N LYS A 17 -5.04 22.17 -5.03
CA LYS A 17 -5.20 22.40 -3.58
C LYS A 17 -4.80 21.18 -2.76
N THR A 18 -5.19 19.98 -3.17
CA THR A 18 -4.77 18.74 -2.50
C THR A 18 -3.26 18.54 -2.55
N ILE A 19 -2.61 18.78 -3.71
CA ILE A 19 -1.16 18.70 -3.85
C ILE A 19 -0.46 19.70 -2.94
N GLN A 20 -0.99 20.93 -2.82
CA GLN A 20 -0.45 21.93 -1.91
C GLN A 20 -0.57 21.50 -0.44
N GLY A 21 -1.72 20.96 -0.04
CA GLY A 21 -1.91 20.41 1.31
C GLY A 21 -0.93 19.28 1.62
N LEU A 22 -0.75 18.33 0.68
CA LEU A 22 0.22 17.24 0.84
C LEU A 22 1.67 17.73 0.97
N LYS A 23 2.05 18.79 0.25
CA LYS A 23 3.37 19.41 0.41
C LYS A 23 3.54 20.03 1.79
N GLN A 24 2.50 20.64 2.35
CA GLN A 24 2.53 21.19 3.70
C GLN A 24 2.65 20.09 4.75
N GLU A 25 1.80 19.06 4.69
CA GLU A 25 1.83 17.89 5.58
C GLU A 25 3.21 17.21 5.60
N LYS A 26 3.87 17.13 4.45
CA LYS A 26 5.24 16.62 4.34
C LYS A 26 6.24 17.47 5.13
N GLU A 27 6.16 18.79 5.03
CA GLU A 27 7.05 19.68 5.79
C GLU A 27 6.76 19.64 7.29
N GLU A 28 5.48 19.57 7.68
CA GLU A 28 5.07 19.38 9.08
C GLU A 28 5.59 18.05 9.65
N THR A 29 5.50 16.97 8.87
CA THR A 29 6.07 15.66 9.22
C THR A 29 7.60 15.73 9.41
N ARG A 30 8.31 16.50 8.58
CA ARG A 30 9.74 16.74 8.73
C ARG A 30 10.06 17.49 10.03
N VAL A 31 9.28 18.52 10.37
CA VAL A 31 9.43 19.27 11.63
C VAL A 31 9.09 18.38 12.84
N MET A 32 8.05 17.56 12.73
CA MET A 32 7.67 16.58 13.75
C MET A 32 8.81 15.59 14.02
N MET A 33 9.41 15.00 12.98
CA MET A 33 10.53 14.08 13.16
C MET A 33 11.74 14.76 13.79
N LYS A 34 12.11 15.97 13.36
CA LYS A 34 13.18 16.74 14.02
C LYS A 34 12.91 16.94 15.51
N THR A 35 11.68 17.30 15.86
CA THR A 35 11.27 17.49 17.25
C THR A 35 11.30 16.18 18.02
N PHE A 36 10.72 15.10 17.46
CA PHE A 36 10.69 13.77 18.04
C PHE A 36 12.10 13.27 18.35
N PHE A 37 13.01 13.36 17.37
CA PHE A 37 14.39 12.99 17.58
C PHE A 37 15.06 13.87 18.64
N SER A 38 14.89 15.20 18.59
CA SER A 38 15.43 16.12 19.60
C SER A 38 15.00 15.72 21.02
N VAL A 39 13.73 15.37 21.22
CA VAL A 39 13.20 14.89 22.51
C VAL A 39 13.82 13.54 22.89
N LEU A 40 13.92 12.59 21.97
CA LEU A 40 14.55 11.30 22.26
C LEU A 40 16.04 11.42 22.59
N THR A 41 16.76 12.37 21.99
CA THR A 41 18.21 12.58 22.23
C THR A 41 18.53 13.05 23.64
N GLN A 42 17.57 13.68 24.33
CA GLN A 42 17.68 13.96 25.76
C GLN A 42 17.65 12.69 26.62
N LYS A 43 17.09 11.59 26.09
CA LYS A 43 16.99 10.28 26.76
C LYS A 43 17.96 9.23 26.21
N PHE A 44 18.61 9.47 25.07
CA PHE A 44 19.63 8.57 24.54
C PHE A 44 20.93 8.67 25.35
N PRO A 45 21.53 7.53 25.75
CA PRO A 45 22.84 7.55 26.40
C PRO A 45 23.86 8.15 25.42
N LYS A 46 24.62 9.17 25.87
CA LYS A 46 25.66 9.94 25.15
C LYS A 46 25.22 11.23 24.43
N GLY A 47 23.95 11.63 24.46
CA GLY A 47 23.51 12.94 23.94
C GLY A 47 23.73 13.13 22.43
N HIS A 48 23.76 12.02 21.68
CA HIS A 48 23.92 12.04 20.23
C HIS A 48 22.69 12.70 19.61
N LYS A 49 22.88 13.77 18.83
CA LYS A 49 21.82 14.41 18.04
C LYS A 49 21.85 13.79 16.64
N PRO A 50 20.69 13.56 16.00
CA PRO A 50 20.69 12.95 14.70
C PRO A 50 21.17 13.96 13.66
N GLU A 51 22.01 13.47 12.77
CA GLU A 51 22.50 14.26 11.65
C GLU A 51 21.36 14.49 10.63
N PRO A 52 21.43 15.57 9.83
CA PRO A 52 20.43 15.84 8.79
C PRO A 52 20.18 14.64 7.85
N GLN A 53 21.23 13.86 7.58
CA GLN A 53 21.18 12.67 6.74
C GLN A 53 20.36 11.53 7.37
N GLU A 54 20.42 11.35 8.69
CA GLU A 54 19.65 10.32 9.40
C GLU A 54 18.16 10.67 9.40
N ILE A 55 17.84 11.96 9.53
CA ILE A 55 16.46 12.45 9.43
C ILE A 55 15.92 12.27 8.00
N GLU A 56 16.75 12.54 6.98
CA GLU A 56 16.38 12.31 5.58
C GLU A 56 16.16 10.82 5.28
N ALA A 57 17.02 9.94 5.80
CA ALA A 57 16.85 8.50 5.69
C ALA A 57 15.57 8.00 6.37
N ALA A 58 15.24 8.52 7.56
CA ALA A 58 14.00 8.19 8.26
C ALA A 58 12.75 8.67 7.49
N LEU A 59 12.82 9.86 6.87
CA LEU A 59 11.78 10.35 5.95
C LEU A 59 11.60 9.45 4.74
N GLU A 60 12.69 8.93 4.17
CA GLU A 60 12.63 8.01 3.04
C GLU A 60 11.93 6.69 3.43
N GLN A 61 12.28 6.14 4.60
CA GLN A 61 11.62 4.94 5.14
C GLN A 61 10.12 5.15 5.38
N LEU A 62 9.72 6.34 5.81
CA LEU A 62 8.30 6.66 6.00
C LEU A 62 7.50 6.64 4.69
N LYS A 63 8.13 6.95 3.54
CA LYS A 63 7.47 6.82 2.23
C LYS A 63 7.15 5.36 1.92
N ASP A 64 8.05 4.44 2.27
CA ASP A 64 7.85 3.02 2.03
C ASP A 64 6.71 2.43 2.87
N VAL A 65 6.44 2.98 4.06
CA VAL A 65 5.25 2.61 4.86
C VAL A 65 3.94 2.87 4.10
N HIS A 66 3.85 4.00 3.40
CA HIS A 66 2.65 4.34 2.61
C HIS A 66 2.53 3.48 1.35
N LYS A 67 3.66 3.19 0.67
CA LYS A 67 3.69 2.25 -0.45
C LYS A 67 3.22 0.86 0.00
N MET A 68 3.74 0.38 1.12
CA MET A 68 3.31 -0.88 1.73
C MET A 68 1.83 -0.91 2.06
N ALA A 69 1.31 0.13 2.69
CA ALA A 69 -0.11 0.21 3.03
C ALA A 69 -1.00 0.18 1.78
N GLY A 70 -0.65 0.95 0.74
CA GLY A 70 -1.39 0.95 -0.53
C GLY A 70 -1.31 -0.40 -1.26
N LEU A 71 -0.12 -1.01 -1.29
CA LEU A 71 0.11 -2.32 -1.92
C LEU A 71 -0.65 -3.42 -1.18
N PHE A 72 -0.73 -3.37 0.16
CA PHE A 72 -1.39 -4.37 0.98
C PHE A 72 -2.89 -4.48 0.67
N VAL A 73 -3.58 -3.33 0.54
CA VAL A 73 -5.00 -3.31 0.18
C VAL A 73 -5.23 -3.94 -1.20
N LEU A 74 -4.35 -3.65 -2.16
CA LEU A 74 -4.44 -4.21 -3.51
C LEU A 74 -4.05 -5.68 -3.57
N ALA A 75 -3.08 -6.12 -2.76
CA ALA A 75 -2.63 -7.50 -2.72
C ALA A 75 -3.72 -8.46 -2.22
N LEU A 76 -4.56 -8.02 -1.29
CA LEU A 76 -5.69 -8.80 -0.77
C LEU A 76 -6.86 -8.92 -1.75
N THR A 77 -6.88 -8.12 -2.82
CA THR A 77 -7.99 -8.12 -3.77
C THR A 77 -7.89 -9.33 -4.70
N PRO A 78 -8.99 -10.07 -4.98
CA PRO A 78 -8.98 -11.12 -5.99
C PRO A 78 -8.54 -10.58 -7.37
N GLY A 79 -7.60 -11.26 -8.03
CA GLY A 79 -6.99 -10.78 -9.27
C GLY A 79 -5.84 -9.78 -9.07
N SER A 80 -5.30 -9.69 -7.85
CA SER A 80 -4.12 -8.88 -7.55
C SER A 80 -2.88 -9.30 -8.34
N VAL A 81 -2.72 -10.58 -8.69
CA VAL A 81 -1.61 -11.05 -9.52
C VAL A 81 -1.59 -10.45 -10.92
N VAL A 82 -2.75 -10.06 -11.48
CA VAL A 82 -2.80 -9.29 -12.74
C VAL A 82 -2.71 -7.79 -12.47
N THR A 83 -3.41 -7.32 -11.44
CA THR A 83 -3.57 -5.88 -11.18
C THR A 83 -2.29 -5.23 -10.67
N LEU A 84 -1.51 -5.91 -9.82
CA LEU A 84 -0.26 -5.39 -9.26
C LEU A 84 0.81 -5.16 -10.35
N PRO A 85 1.11 -6.12 -11.26
CA PRO A 85 2.02 -5.85 -12.37
C PRO A 85 1.54 -4.73 -13.30
N ALA A 86 0.23 -4.66 -13.59
CA ALA A 86 -0.34 -3.60 -14.40
C ALA A 86 -0.16 -2.23 -13.74
N LEU A 87 -0.39 -2.12 -12.43
CA LEU A 87 -0.18 -0.90 -11.66
C LEU A 87 1.30 -0.52 -11.62
N CYS A 88 2.21 -1.49 -11.43
CA CYS A 88 3.65 -1.24 -11.47
C CYS A 88 4.11 -0.73 -12.84
N ALA A 89 3.60 -1.32 -13.92
CA ALA A 89 3.89 -0.87 -15.29
C ALA A 89 3.36 0.56 -15.54
N LEU A 90 2.17 0.87 -15.03
CA LEU A 90 1.59 2.20 -15.12
C LEU A 90 2.42 3.22 -14.32
N GLY A 91 2.80 2.89 -13.09
CA GLY A 91 3.66 3.72 -12.25
C GLY A 91 4.98 4.06 -12.93
N LYS A 92 5.68 3.04 -13.44
CA LYS A 92 6.94 3.21 -14.19
C LYS A 92 6.77 4.15 -15.40
N ARG A 93 5.65 4.07 -16.12
CA ARG A 93 5.35 4.97 -17.25
C ARG A 93 5.20 6.44 -16.85
N PHE A 94 4.74 6.71 -15.63
CA PHE A 94 4.62 8.07 -15.08
C PHE A 94 5.79 8.47 -14.18
N GLY A 95 6.86 7.66 -14.10
CA GLY A 95 8.02 7.93 -13.26
C GLY A 95 7.75 7.78 -11.76
N VAL A 96 6.71 7.03 -11.38
CA VAL A 96 6.34 6.76 -9.98
C VAL A 96 6.72 5.33 -9.64
N GLU A 97 7.54 5.17 -8.61
CA GLU A 97 7.88 3.86 -8.06
C GLU A 97 6.81 3.43 -7.05
N VAL A 98 6.09 2.37 -7.41
CA VAL A 98 4.94 1.84 -6.64
C VAL A 98 5.40 0.82 -5.62
N LEU A 99 6.49 0.08 -5.92
CA LEU A 99 6.99 -0.93 -5.02
C LEU A 99 7.81 -0.28 -3.88
N PRO A 100 7.62 -0.74 -2.63
CA PRO A 100 8.52 -0.41 -1.54
C PRO A 100 9.94 -0.87 -1.88
N SER A 101 10.95 -0.17 -1.35
CA SER A 101 12.37 -0.46 -1.65
C SER A 101 12.74 -1.94 -1.49
N ALA A 102 12.21 -2.60 -0.46
CA ALA A 102 12.44 -4.02 -0.18
C ALA A 102 11.96 -5.00 -1.27
N PHE A 103 11.07 -4.58 -2.18
CA PHE A 103 10.47 -5.45 -3.21
C PHE A 103 11.00 -5.15 -4.62
N GLN A 104 11.98 -4.27 -4.76
CA GLN A 104 12.52 -3.87 -6.06
C GLN A 104 13.51 -4.91 -6.63
N ASP A 105 14.15 -5.70 -5.76
CA ASP A 105 15.18 -6.69 -6.12
C ASP A 105 14.65 -8.13 -6.17
N LEU A 106 13.33 -8.33 -6.24
CA LEU A 106 12.73 -9.65 -6.33
C LEU A 106 13.21 -10.38 -7.59
N ASN A 107 13.78 -11.56 -7.39
CA ASN A 107 14.33 -12.38 -8.46
C ASN A 107 13.28 -13.39 -8.97
N LYS A 108 13.60 -14.09 -10.08
CA LYS A 108 12.63 -14.99 -10.75
C LYS A 108 12.13 -16.13 -9.86
N ASP A 109 12.85 -16.48 -8.81
CA ASP A 109 12.47 -17.58 -7.91
C ASP A 109 11.51 -17.08 -6.80
N ASP A 110 11.68 -15.83 -6.35
CA ASP A 110 10.71 -15.15 -5.48
C ASP A 110 9.32 -15.03 -6.16
N LEU A 111 9.29 -14.75 -7.47
CA LEU A 111 8.04 -14.65 -8.23
C LEU A 111 7.28 -15.98 -8.33
N LYS A 112 7.98 -17.11 -8.55
CA LYS A 112 7.35 -18.43 -8.63
C LYS A 112 6.69 -18.83 -7.31
N THR A 113 7.34 -18.50 -6.19
CA THR A 113 6.84 -18.79 -4.85
C THR A 113 5.52 -18.06 -4.56
N LEU A 114 5.36 -16.84 -5.08
CA LEU A 114 4.12 -16.07 -4.95
C LEU A 114 2.98 -16.64 -5.80
N GLU A 115 3.27 -17.11 -7.02
CA GLU A 115 2.27 -17.80 -7.87
C GLU A 115 1.77 -19.08 -7.20
N GLU A 116 2.66 -19.87 -6.60
CA GLU A 116 2.29 -21.09 -5.85
C GLU A 116 1.39 -20.79 -4.65
N PHE A 117 1.67 -19.71 -3.91
CA PHE A 117 0.87 -19.30 -2.76
C PHE A 117 -0.55 -18.84 -3.15
N GLU A 118 -0.71 -18.13 -4.26
CA GLU A 118 -2.02 -17.71 -4.76
C GLU A 118 -2.90 -18.90 -5.16
N VAL A 119 -2.31 -19.91 -5.82
CA VAL A 119 -3.02 -21.15 -6.18
C VAL A 119 -3.51 -21.87 -4.93
N ILE A 120 -2.68 -21.95 -3.89
CA ILE A 120 -3.05 -22.58 -2.61
C ILE A 120 -4.20 -21.81 -1.94
N LEU A 121 -4.13 -20.47 -1.88
CA LEU A 121 -5.20 -19.63 -1.33
C LEU A 121 -6.52 -19.80 -2.08
N ALA A 122 -6.47 -19.84 -3.41
CA ALA A 122 -7.65 -20.05 -4.23
C ALA A 122 -8.26 -21.45 -4.02
N GLN A 123 -7.43 -22.49 -3.89
CA GLN A 123 -7.87 -23.85 -3.61
C GLN A 123 -8.48 -23.98 -2.21
N GLU A 124 -7.84 -23.45 -1.18
CA GLU A 124 -8.36 -23.48 0.20
C GLU A 124 -9.70 -22.75 0.30
N THR A 125 -9.83 -21.58 -0.33
CA THR A 125 -11.08 -20.82 -0.37
C THR A 125 -12.19 -21.62 -1.06
N ARG A 126 -11.88 -22.30 -2.17
CA ARG A 126 -12.82 -23.16 -2.90
C ARG A 126 -13.25 -24.36 -2.05
N ASN A 127 -12.31 -25.02 -1.38
CA ASN A 127 -12.59 -26.18 -0.53
C ASN A 127 -13.51 -25.81 0.65
N ARG A 128 -13.34 -24.62 1.24
CA ARG A 128 -14.23 -24.11 2.31
C ARG A 128 -15.65 -23.82 1.81
N LEU A 129 -15.77 -23.20 0.64
CA LEU A 129 -17.08 -22.98 0.01
C LEU A 129 -17.80 -24.32 -0.27
N GLU A 130 -17.08 -25.35 -0.71
CA GLU A 130 -17.66 -26.68 -0.96
C GLU A 130 -18.06 -27.42 0.34
N SER A 131 -17.33 -27.26 1.44
CA SER A 131 -17.71 -27.83 2.74
C SER A 131 -18.94 -27.15 3.35
N ASP A 132 -19.07 -25.84 3.19
CA ASP A 132 -20.20 -25.07 3.71
C ASP A 132 -21.49 -25.38 2.93
N VAL A 133 -21.39 -25.59 1.62
CA VAL A 133 -22.52 -26.04 0.78
C VAL A 133 -23.00 -27.44 1.17
N LYS A 134 -22.10 -28.39 1.42
CA LYS A 134 -22.48 -29.75 1.85
C LYS A 134 -23.11 -29.77 3.24
N THR A 135 -22.64 -28.93 4.16
CA THR A 135 -23.17 -28.85 5.52
C THR A 135 -24.59 -28.28 5.54
N ASN A 136 -24.88 -27.25 4.74
CA ASN A 136 -26.24 -26.70 4.64
C ASN A 136 -27.22 -27.64 3.94
N HIS A 137 -26.76 -28.46 2.97
CA HIS A 137 -27.61 -29.42 2.27
C HIS A 137 -28.06 -30.60 3.15
N VAL A 138 -27.31 -30.90 4.22
CA VAL A 138 -27.67 -31.92 5.22
C VAL A 138 -28.74 -31.40 6.19
N LEU A 139 -28.70 -30.12 6.56
CA LEU A 139 -29.67 -29.52 7.49
C LEU A 139 -31.08 -29.29 6.89
N GLU A 140 -31.18 -29.11 5.56
CA GLU A 140 -32.51 -29.04 4.90
C GLU A 140 -33.20 -30.40 4.78
N HIS A 141 -32.44 -31.50 4.83
CA HIS A 141 -32.99 -32.85 4.70
C HIS A 141 -33.51 -33.40 6.04
N ASP A 142 -32.97 -32.92 7.17
CA ASP A 142 -33.34 -33.34 8.53
C ASP A 142 -34.51 -32.55 9.14
N SER A 143 -34.93 -31.45 8.50
CA SER A 143 -36.06 -30.61 8.96
C SER A 143 -37.40 -30.93 8.26
N LYS A 144 -37.44 -32.01 7.46
CA LYS A 144 -38.64 -32.46 6.70
C LYS A 144 -39.18 -33.84 7.11
N GLU A 145 -38.62 -34.47 8.14
CA GLU A 145 -39.27 -35.60 8.86
C GLU A 145 -39.91 -35.12 10.16
#